data_AF-A0A2W4II82-F1
#
_entry.id   AF-A0A2W4II82-F1
#
_cell.length_a   1.000
_cell.length_b   1.000
_cell.length_c   1.000
_cell.angle_alpha   90.00
_cell.angle_beta   90.00
_cell.angle_gamma   90.00
#
_symmetry.space_group_name_H-M   'P 1'
#
loop_
_entity.id
_entity.type
_entity.pdbx_description
1 polymer ?
#
loop_
_entity_poly.entity_id
_entity_poly.type
_entity_poly.pdbx_seq_one_letter_code
_entity_poly.pdbx_strand_id
1 'polypeptide(L)'
;YLYANTNKFTNFEVLSTLTNLKNLEISNTGIKDITILAPLTQLEHLSLWFNDQIEDFTTLSTLSTLKYLNIQKTNFKDSDIVHIASKTGYPPSSGYPFQPK
;
A
#
# COMPACT_ATOMS: atom_id res chain seq x y z
N TYR A 1 8.03 12.12 2.82
CA TYR A 1 7.93 10.96 3.74
C TYR A 1 6.85 11.29 4.76
N LEU A 2 5.91 10.36 4.98
CA LEU A 2 4.90 10.45 6.04
C LEU A 2 4.78 9.09 6.73
N TYR A 3 4.66 9.09 8.06
CA TYR A 3 4.57 7.89 8.89
C TYR A 3 3.35 7.96 9.81
N ALA A 4 2.49 6.95 9.77
CA ALA A 4 1.35 6.79 10.67
C ALA A 4 1.36 5.39 11.29
N ASN A 5 1.52 5.31 12.62
CA ASN A 5 1.52 4.06 13.39
C ASN A 5 0.79 4.26 14.71
N THR A 6 -0.49 3.88 14.80
CA THR A 6 -1.24 3.63 16.05
C THR A 6 -2.61 3.01 15.72
N ASN A 7 -3.17 2.22 16.65
CA ASN A 7 -4.57 1.74 16.62
C ASN A 7 -5.66 2.84 16.73
N LYS A 8 -5.32 4.13 16.58
CA LYS A 8 -6.26 5.26 16.76
C LYS A 8 -6.29 6.27 15.62
N PHE A 9 -5.45 6.13 14.58
CA PHE A 9 -5.55 6.97 13.39
C PHE A 9 -6.48 6.31 12.37
N THR A 10 -7.71 6.80 12.29
CA THR A 10 -8.72 6.30 11.33
C THR A 10 -9.01 7.28 10.19
N ASN A 11 -8.62 8.56 10.31
CA ASN A 11 -8.83 9.55 9.25
C ASN A 11 -7.53 9.82 8.49
N PHE A 12 -7.52 9.39 7.21
CA PHE A 12 -6.43 9.57 6.27
C PHE A 12 -6.79 10.51 5.11
N GLU A 13 -7.91 11.23 5.17
CA GLU A 13 -8.41 12.03 4.04
C GLU A 13 -7.39 13.04 3.53
N VAL A 14 -6.60 13.62 4.43
CA VAL A 14 -5.52 14.56 4.08
C VAL A 14 -4.48 13.95 3.14
N LEU A 15 -4.29 12.62 3.14
CA LEU A 15 -3.33 11.94 2.26
C LEU A 15 -3.64 12.19 0.79
N SER A 16 -4.92 12.24 0.41
CA SER A 16 -5.31 12.48 -0.98
C SER A 16 -4.78 13.80 -1.56
N THR A 17 -4.48 14.77 -0.69
CA THR A 17 -3.95 16.08 -1.08
C THR A 17 -2.43 16.10 -1.26
N LEU A 18 -1.73 15.09 -0.74
CA LEU A 18 -0.26 15.01 -0.74
C LEU A 18 0.27 14.37 -2.03
N THR A 19 -0.18 14.84 -3.20
CA THR A 19 0.08 14.23 -4.52
C THR A 19 1.55 14.15 -4.94
N ASN A 20 2.44 14.88 -4.25
CA ASN A 20 3.90 14.82 -4.44
C ASN A 20 4.60 13.84 -3.47
N LEU A 21 3.85 13.07 -2.67
CA LEU A 21 4.42 12.16 -1.69
C LEU A 21 5.08 10.97 -2.40
N LYS A 22 6.36 10.75 -2.10
CA LYS A 22 7.16 9.63 -2.63
C LYS A 22 7.22 8.41 -1.72
N ASN A 23 7.03 8.61 -0.42
CA ASN A 23 7.19 7.57 0.58
C ASN A 23 6.10 7.72 1.64
N LEU A 24 5.34 6.64 1.85
CA LEU A 24 4.23 6.57 2.77
C LEU A 24 4.28 5.27 3.56
N GLU A 25 4.14 5.39 4.87
CA GLU A 25 3.98 4.24 5.76
C GLU A 25 2.71 4.44 6.60
N ILE A 26 1.77 3.51 6.43
CA ILE A 26 0.55 3.39 7.22
C ILE A 26 0.61 1.98 7.81
N SER A 27 0.92 1.85 9.09
CA SER A 27 1.11 0.54 9.70
C SER A 27 0.35 0.41 11.00
N ASN A 28 -0.32 -0.73 11.18
CA ASN A 28 -1.09 -1.02 12.39
C ASN A 28 -2.08 0.10 12.75
N THR A 29 -2.88 0.56 11.77
CA THR A 29 -3.86 1.64 11.96
C THR A 29 -5.31 1.20 11.86
N GLY A 30 -5.55 -0.05 11.46
CA GLY A 30 -6.91 -0.56 11.21
C GLY A 30 -7.56 0.08 9.99
N ILE A 31 -6.76 0.60 9.04
CA ILE A 31 -7.28 1.11 7.78
C ILE A 31 -7.96 -0.02 7.00
N LYS A 32 -9.15 0.28 6.47
CA LYS A 32 -9.98 -0.65 5.69
C LYS A 32 -10.04 -0.27 4.23
N ASP A 33 -10.30 1.01 4.00
CA ASP A 33 -10.40 1.61 2.68
C ASP A 33 -9.11 2.35 2.36
N ILE A 34 -8.42 1.88 1.32
CA ILE A 34 -7.19 2.48 0.81
C ILE A 34 -7.41 3.28 -0.50
N THR A 35 -8.66 3.50 -0.93
CA THR A 35 -8.98 4.33 -2.12
C THR A 35 -8.43 5.74 -2.01
N ILE A 36 -8.22 6.23 -0.79
CA ILE A 36 -7.58 7.51 -0.50
C ILE A 36 -6.15 7.64 -1.04
N LEU A 37 -5.50 6.51 -1.35
CA LEU A 37 -4.16 6.48 -1.94
C LEU A 37 -4.18 6.71 -3.45
N ALA A 38 -5.33 6.60 -4.13
CA ALA A 38 -5.42 6.70 -5.58
C ALA A 38 -4.77 7.96 -6.21
N PRO A 39 -4.86 9.16 -5.58
CA PRO A 39 -4.22 10.35 -6.12
C PRO A 39 -2.69 10.39 -5.97
N LEU A 40 -2.09 9.49 -5.19
CA LEU A 40 -0.65 9.46 -4.88
C LEU A 40 0.16 8.80 -6.00
N THR A 41 -0.01 9.28 -7.23
CA THR A 41 0.59 8.69 -8.43
C THR A 41 2.11 8.88 -8.52
N GLN A 42 2.71 9.68 -7.64
CA GLN A 42 4.17 9.84 -7.48
C GLN A 42 4.76 8.97 -6.36
N LEU A 43 3.96 8.11 -5.73
CA LEU A 43 4.41 7.27 -4.63
C LEU A 43 5.38 6.20 -5.16
N GLU A 44 6.58 6.19 -4.62
CA GLU A 44 7.65 5.24 -4.97
C GLU A 44 7.76 4.11 -3.93
N HIS A 45 7.43 4.39 -2.66
CA HIS A 45 7.45 3.42 -1.56
C HIS A 45 6.17 3.49 -0.73
N LEU A 46 5.53 2.33 -0.55
CA LEU A 46 4.34 2.16 0.29
C LEU A 46 4.54 0.99 1.25
N SER A 47 4.30 1.24 2.54
CA SER A 47 4.13 0.19 3.54
C SER A 47 2.72 0.26 4.12
N LEU A 48 1.99 -0.85 4.03
CA LEU A 48 0.67 -1.12 4.61
C LEU A 48 0.76 -2.18 5.73
N TRP A 49 1.96 -2.38 6.29
CA TRP A 49 2.25 -3.46 7.22
C TRP A 49 1.26 -3.53 8.40
N PHE A 50 0.83 -4.74 8.74
CA PHE A 50 -0.04 -4.97 9.90
C PHE A 50 -1.42 -4.29 9.82
N ASN A 51 -1.97 -4.14 8.61
CA ASN A 51 -3.37 -3.72 8.40
C ASN A 51 -4.19 -4.89 7.86
N ASP A 52 -4.71 -5.69 8.78
CA ASP A 52 -5.51 -6.90 8.52
C ASP A 52 -6.99 -6.63 8.28
N GLN A 53 -7.38 -5.38 8.02
CA GLN A 53 -8.77 -5.00 7.74
C GLN A 53 -8.98 -4.42 6.34
N ILE A 54 -7.94 -4.40 5.50
CA ILE A 54 -8.05 -3.96 4.11
C ILE A 54 -8.82 -5.02 3.32
N GLU A 55 -9.92 -4.60 2.67
CA GLU A 55 -10.81 -5.50 1.93
C GLU A 55 -10.57 -5.46 0.42
N ASP A 56 -10.08 -4.32 -0.10
CA ASP A 56 -9.88 -4.08 -1.53
C ASP A 56 -8.49 -3.50 -1.81
N PHE A 57 -7.69 -4.23 -2.59
CA PHE A 57 -6.35 -3.85 -3.00
C PHE A 57 -6.26 -3.28 -4.42
N THR A 58 -7.38 -3.18 -5.15
CA THR A 58 -7.42 -2.68 -6.54
C THR A 58 -6.86 -1.27 -6.67
N THR A 59 -6.97 -0.44 -5.63
CA THR A 59 -6.40 0.91 -5.62
C THR A 59 -4.88 0.91 -5.88
N LEU A 60 -4.16 -0.13 -5.45
CA LEU A 60 -2.71 -0.22 -5.68
C LEU A 60 -2.34 -0.22 -7.17
N SER A 61 -3.26 -0.61 -8.05
CA SER A 61 -3.09 -0.55 -9.51
C SER A 61 -2.93 0.89 -10.04
N THR A 62 -3.40 1.89 -9.31
CA THR A 62 -3.30 3.31 -9.68
C THR A 62 -1.92 3.91 -9.42
N LEU A 63 -1.13 3.29 -8.53
CA LEU A 63 0.17 3.78 -8.09
C LEU A 63 1.27 3.41 -9.11
N SER A 64 1.27 4.10 -10.26
CA SER A 64 2.09 3.76 -11.43
C SER A 64 3.60 3.87 -11.21
N THR A 65 4.05 4.65 -10.23
CA THR A 65 5.48 4.84 -9.91
C THR A 65 5.98 3.96 -8.77
N LEU A 66 5.13 3.07 -8.23
CA LEU A 66 5.45 2.29 -7.04
C LEU A 66 6.56 1.28 -7.33
N LYS A 67 7.66 1.39 -6.57
CA LYS A 67 8.85 0.51 -6.68
C LYS A 67 8.95 -0.46 -5.52
N TYR A 68 8.38 -0.10 -4.38
CA TYR A 68 8.39 -0.91 -3.16
C TYR A 68 7.01 -0.94 -2.52
N LEU A 69 6.53 -2.15 -2.24
CA LEU A 69 5.27 -2.42 -1.57
C LEU A 69 5.50 -3.42 -0.43
N ASN A 70 5.18 -3.02 0.79
CA ASN A 70 5.09 -3.93 1.93
C ASN A 70 3.62 -4.09 2.35
N ILE A 71 3.09 -5.30 2.14
CA ILE A 71 1.72 -5.71 2.50
C ILE A 71 1.73 -6.90 3.46
N GLN A 72 2.86 -7.15 4.14
CA GLN A 72 2.93 -8.20 5.14
C GLN A 72 1.93 -7.95 6.27
N LYS A 73 1.33 -9.02 6.80
CA LYS A 73 0.30 -8.94 7.86
C LYS A 73 -0.92 -8.10 7.46
N THR A 74 -1.30 -8.16 6.18
CA THR A 74 -2.60 -7.69 5.67
C THR A 74 -3.45 -8.88 5.22
N ASN A 75 -4.67 -8.61 4.75
CA ASN A 75 -5.55 -9.64 4.17
C ASN A 75 -5.30 -9.90 2.67
N PHE A 76 -4.17 -9.44 2.12
CA PHE A 76 -3.83 -9.65 0.72
C PHE A 76 -3.72 -11.14 0.36
N LYS A 77 -4.32 -11.55 -0.75
CA LYS A 77 -4.40 -12.93 -1.24
C LYS A 77 -3.93 -13.03 -2.69
N ASP A 78 -3.66 -14.25 -3.14
CA ASP A 78 -3.26 -14.51 -4.53
C ASP A 78 -4.30 -14.03 -5.56
N SER A 79 -5.59 -13.96 -5.19
CA SER A 79 -6.64 -13.38 -6.01
C SER A 79 -6.45 -11.88 -6.29
N ASP A 80 -5.74 -11.15 -5.41
CA ASP A 80 -5.53 -9.71 -5.53
C ASP A 80 -4.36 -9.39 -6.47
N ILE A 81 -3.46 -10.36 -6.68
CA ILE A 81 -2.29 -10.26 -7.56
C ILE A 81 -2.70 -9.84 -8.97
N VAL A 82 -3.80 -10.35 -9.51
CA VAL A 82 -4.21 -10.06 -10.90
C VAL A 82 -4.46 -8.57 -11.16
N HIS A 83 -4.72 -7.78 -10.11
CA HIS A 83 -4.95 -6.34 -10.20
C HIS A 83 -3.65 -5.51 -10.08
N ILE A 84 -2.55 -6.11 -9.58
CA ILE A 84 -1.29 -5.38 -9.27
C ILE A 84 -0.03 -6.00 -9.90
N ALA A 85 -0.12 -7.22 -10.47
CA ALA A 85 0.99 -8.00 -10.97
C ALA A 85 1.70 -7.37 -12.17
N SER A 86 1.00 -6.58 -12.98
CA SER A 86 1.60 -5.92 -14.15
C SER A 86 2.64 -4.87 -13.77
N LYS A 87 2.73 -4.47 -12.49
CA LYS A 87 3.55 -3.34 -12.05
C LYS A 87 4.63 -3.67 -11.02
N THR A 88 4.50 -4.75 -10.26
CA THR A 88 5.31 -4.97 -9.05
C THR A 88 6.39 -6.03 -9.17
N GLY A 89 6.51 -6.76 -10.28
CA GLY A 89 7.49 -7.86 -10.43
C GLY A 89 7.35 -8.94 -9.33
N TYR A 90 6.19 -8.97 -8.68
CA TYR A 90 5.93 -9.76 -7.48
C TYR A 90 5.75 -11.22 -7.89
N PRO A 91 6.58 -12.17 -7.39
CA PRO A 91 6.30 -13.58 -7.63
C PRO A 91 5.05 -13.97 -6.83
N PRO A 92 4.14 -14.77 -7.41
CA PRO A 92 3.07 -15.36 -6.63
C PRO A 92 3.70 -16.30 -5.60
N SER A 93 3.26 -16.19 -4.34
CA SER A 93 3.60 -17.10 -3.24
C SER A 93 5.08 -17.19 -2.83
N SER A 94 5.55 -16.28 -1.97
CA SER A 94 6.40 -16.60 -0.80
C SER A 94 7.01 -15.34 -0.19
N GLY A 95 6.22 -14.61 0.62
CA GLY A 95 6.62 -13.90 1.85
C GLY A 95 7.87 -13.02 1.94
N TYR A 96 8.69 -12.84 0.90
CA TYR A 96 9.93 -12.08 0.95
C TYR A 96 9.70 -10.66 0.44
N PRO A 97 10.19 -9.64 1.17
CA PRO A 97 10.19 -8.28 0.65
C PRO A 97 11.04 -8.23 -0.63
N PHE A 98 10.50 -7.62 -1.68
CA PHE A 98 11.26 -7.26 -2.86
C PHE A 98 12.46 -6.42 -2.43
N GLN A 99 13.67 -6.95 -2.62
CA GLN A 99 14.90 -6.17 -2.53
C GLN A 99 15.27 -5.74 -3.95
N PRO A 100 15.08 -4.46 -4.32
CA PRO A 100 15.66 -3.95 -5.55
C PRO A 100 17.18 -4.03 -5.45
N LYS A 101 17.83 -4.42 -6.55
CA LYS A 101 19.29 -4.33 -6.71
C LYS A 101 19.80 -2.92 -6.46
#